data_AF-A0A161W425-F1
#
_entry.id   AF-A0A161W425-F1
#
_cell.length_a   1.000
_cell.length_b   1.000
_cell.length_c   1.000
_cell.angle_alpha   90.00
_cell.angle_beta   90.00
_cell.angle_gamma   90.00
#
_symmetry.space_group_name_H-M   'P 1'
#
loop_
_entity.id
_entity.type
_entity.pdbx_description
1 polymer ?
#
loop_
_entity_poly.entity_id
_entity_poly.type
_entity_poly.pdbx_seq_one_letter_code
_entity_poly.pdbx_strand_id
1 'polypeptide(L)'
;MADAERDPQFGSARPAAMTTTTTSEPPKPLPKGMVLGPDGKPCRSCSSKSAFSSWASQMNGSLKKGAPVTSGPTDDCPPDVETLGRGTWQLLHSIAATYPEKPSPTQKEDLRGFMRLFSKLYPCWVCAEDFQSYMQKEQVRVEGRSEFGNWLCQAHNEVNRKLGKKEFDCSKWEERWRTGWKDGRCD
;
A
#
# COMPACT_ATOMS: atom_id res chain seq x y z
N MET A 1 33.19 34.49 -60.28
CA MET A 1 34.37 33.69 -59.91
C MET A 1 33.81 32.56 -59.04
N ALA A 2 33.45 31.39 -59.57
CA ALA A 2 34.22 30.49 -60.46
C ALA A 2 35.37 29.81 -59.67
N ASP A 3 35.49 28.48 -59.63
CA ASP A 3 34.62 27.46 -60.23
C ASP A 3 34.75 26.05 -59.59
N ALA A 4 34.08 25.06 -60.21
CA ALA A 4 34.31 23.59 -60.26
C ALA A 4 35.64 23.01 -59.67
N GLU A 5 35.78 21.74 -59.23
CA GLU A 5 34.96 20.50 -59.24
C GLU A 5 35.58 19.50 -58.18
N ARG A 6 35.25 18.20 -57.96
CA ARG A 6 34.44 17.15 -58.62
C ARG A 6 34.05 16.03 -57.60
N ASP A 7 33.25 15.06 -58.05
CA ASP A 7 33.10 13.68 -57.51
C ASP A 7 33.59 12.68 -58.59
N PRO A 8 34.04 11.44 -58.28
CA PRO A 8 33.12 10.31 -58.49
C PRO A 8 33.31 9.09 -57.56
N GLN A 9 32.33 8.88 -56.68
CA GLN A 9 31.37 7.74 -56.71
C GLN A 9 31.83 6.26 -56.61
N PHE A 10 31.00 5.50 -55.86
CA PHE A 10 30.85 4.04 -55.80
C PHE A 10 31.88 3.16 -55.07
N GLY A 11 31.51 2.78 -53.83
CA GLY A 11 31.99 1.59 -53.12
C GLY A 11 30.93 1.10 -52.13
N SER A 12 30.07 0.16 -52.53
CA SER A 12 28.94 -0.30 -51.71
C SER A 12 29.33 -1.40 -50.72
N ALA A 13 29.28 -1.09 -49.42
CA ALA A 13 29.41 -2.05 -48.33
C ALA A 13 28.34 -1.78 -47.26
N ARG A 14 27.65 -2.83 -46.80
CA ARG A 14 26.50 -2.73 -45.89
C ARG A 14 27.00 -2.54 -44.44
N PRO A 15 26.33 -1.73 -43.59
CA PRO A 15 26.66 -1.67 -42.17
C PRO A 15 26.37 -3.03 -41.52
N ALA A 16 27.32 -3.53 -40.73
CA ALA A 16 27.13 -4.73 -39.93
C ALA A 16 26.18 -4.42 -38.75
N ALA A 17 25.02 -5.06 -38.73
CA ALA A 17 24.09 -4.93 -37.62
C ALA A 17 24.64 -5.63 -36.38
N MET A 18 25.14 -4.86 -35.40
CA MET A 18 25.39 -5.35 -34.05
C MET A 18 24.05 -5.55 -33.34
N THR A 19 23.41 -6.68 -33.59
CA THR A 19 22.23 -7.12 -32.85
C THR A 19 22.65 -7.47 -31.42
N THR A 20 22.57 -6.51 -30.51
CA THR A 20 22.67 -6.79 -29.06
C THR A 20 21.40 -7.50 -28.62
N THR A 21 21.40 -8.83 -28.76
CA THR A 21 20.28 -9.70 -28.38
C THR A 21 20.16 -9.77 -26.86
N THR A 22 19.56 -8.75 -26.25
CA THR A 22 19.17 -8.78 -24.84
C THR A 22 17.99 -9.73 -24.69
N THR A 23 18.29 -11.03 -24.53
CA THR A 23 17.29 -12.10 -24.42
C THR A 23 16.55 -12.04 -23.09
N SER A 24 15.63 -11.07 -22.97
CA SER A 24 14.70 -11.00 -21.85
C SER A 24 13.73 -12.17 -21.93
N GLU A 25 13.89 -13.15 -21.04
CA GLU A 25 12.93 -14.23 -20.83
C GLU A 25 11.53 -13.62 -20.60
N PRO A 26 10.48 -14.07 -21.30
CA PRO A 26 9.14 -13.50 -21.14
C PRO A 26 8.67 -13.69 -19.69
N PRO A 27 8.16 -12.63 -19.03
CA PRO A 27 7.80 -12.70 -17.62
C PRO A 27 6.73 -13.78 -17.39
N LYS A 28 7.02 -14.71 -16.48
CA LYS A 28 6.13 -15.83 -16.14
C LYS A 28 4.73 -15.29 -15.82
N PRO A 29 3.65 -15.90 -16.36
CA PRO A 29 2.30 -15.39 -16.19
C PRO A 29 1.93 -15.29 -14.70
N LEU A 30 1.31 -14.16 -14.33
CA LEU A 30 0.87 -13.90 -12.96
C LEU A 30 -0.21 -14.92 -12.54
N PRO A 31 -0.20 -15.40 -11.28
CA PRO A 31 -1.26 -16.25 -10.76
C PRO A 31 -2.64 -15.60 -10.85
N LYS A 32 -3.68 -16.41 -11.09
CA LYS A 32 -5.06 -15.94 -11.17
C LYS A 32 -5.45 -15.20 -9.88
N GLY A 33 -5.92 -13.97 -10.01
CA GLY A 33 -6.30 -13.11 -8.87
C GLY A 33 -5.15 -12.33 -8.23
N MET A 34 -3.94 -12.34 -8.81
CA MET A 34 -2.90 -11.37 -8.48
C MET A 34 -3.07 -10.10 -9.32
N VAL A 35 -3.00 -8.95 -8.63
CA VAL A 35 -3.03 -7.61 -9.23
C VAL A 35 -1.74 -6.88 -8.86
N LEU A 36 -1.11 -6.19 -9.82
CA LEU A 36 0.03 -5.29 -9.56
C LEU A 36 -0.46 -3.87 -9.27
N GLY A 37 0.23 -3.16 -8.39
CA GLY A 37 0.01 -1.74 -8.12
C GLY A 37 0.66 -0.81 -9.16
N PRO A 38 0.41 0.51 -9.09
CA PRO A 38 1.03 1.49 -9.99
C PRO A 38 2.57 1.57 -9.92
N ASP A 39 3.19 1.01 -8.88
CA ASP A 39 4.64 0.89 -8.71
C ASP A 39 5.22 -0.42 -9.28
N GLY A 40 4.39 -1.21 -9.98
CA GLY A 40 4.76 -2.50 -10.58
C GLY A 40 4.85 -3.68 -9.61
N LYS A 41 4.60 -3.48 -8.30
CA LYS A 41 4.72 -4.54 -7.28
C LYS A 41 3.37 -5.20 -6.98
N PRO A 42 3.31 -6.43 -6.44
CA PRO A 42 2.04 -7.06 -6.07
C PRO A 42 1.22 -6.23 -5.07
N CYS A 43 0.00 -5.85 -5.46
CA CYS A 43 -0.91 -5.11 -4.60
C CYS A 43 -1.57 -6.07 -3.59
N ARG A 44 -1.08 -6.06 -2.35
CA ARG A 44 -1.56 -6.92 -1.25
C ARG A 44 -2.99 -6.63 -0.81
N SER A 45 -3.49 -5.41 -1.03
CA SER A 45 -4.89 -5.02 -0.80
C SER A 45 -5.81 -5.34 -1.99
N CYS A 46 -5.25 -5.58 -3.18
CA CYS A 46 -5.99 -5.91 -4.40
C CYS A 46 -6.04 -7.42 -4.71
N SER A 47 -5.22 -8.23 -4.03
CA SER A 47 -5.01 -9.65 -4.30
C SER A 47 -5.44 -10.51 -3.10
N SER A 48 -5.99 -11.69 -3.33
CA SER A 48 -6.34 -12.59 -2.22
C SER A 48 -5.10 -13.20 -1.55
N LYS A 49 -5.23 -13.64 -0.29
CA LYS A 49 -4.16 -14.39 0.41
C LYS A 49 -3.71 -15.62 -0.39
N SER A 50 -4.65 -16.32 -1.04
CA SER A 50 -4.34 -17.48 -1.87
C SER A 50 -3.59 -17.12 -3.16
N ALA A 51 -3.91 -16.00 -3.81
CA ALA A 51 -3.16 -15.52 -4.97
C ALA A 51 -1.74 -15.06 -4.58
N PHE A 52 -1.59 -14.37 -3.44
CA PHE A 52 -0.30 -13.90 -2.93
C PHE A 52 0.63 -15.07 -2.56
N SER A 53 0.14 -16.03 -1.77
CA SER A 53 0.92 -17.23 -1.40
C SER A 53 1.25 -18.10 -2.63
N SER A 54 0.35 -18.20 -3.61
CA SER A 54 0.66 -18.86 -4.90
C SER A 54 1.82 -18.19 -5.62
N TRP A 55 1.83 -16.85 -5.70
CA TRP A 55 2.91 -16.08 -6.32
C TRP A 55 4.24 -16.23 -5.57
N ALA A 56 4.22 -16.14 -4.24
CA ALA A 56 5.39 -16.37 -3.40
C ALA A 56 6.01 -17.76 -3.67
N SER A 57 5.19 -18.81 -3.76
CA SER A 57 5.63 -20.18 -4.09
C SER A 57 6.09 -20.37 -5.55
N GLN A 58 5.71 -19.46 -6.47
CA GLN A 58 6.13 -19.47 -7.87
C GLN A 58 7.45 -18.69 -8.09
N MET A 59 7.81 -17.79 -7.17
CA MET A 59 9.08 -17.06 -7.18
C MET A 59 10.17 -17.72 -6.31
N ASN A 60 9.83 -18.12 -5.09
CA ASN A 60 10.71 -18.88 -4.20
C ASN A 60 10.29 -20.36 -4.21
N GLY A 61 11.14 -21.22 -4.75
CA GLY A 61 10.83 -22.63 -4.95
C GLY A 61 10.57 -23.42 -3.66
N SER A 62 9.33 -23.91 -3.51
CA SER A 62 8.92 -24.98 -2.59
C SER A 62 9.20 -24.80 -1.09
N LEU A 63 8.26 -24.15 -0.39
CA LEU A 63 7.97 -24.48 1.02
C LEU A 63 6.49 -24.89 1.18
N LYS A 64 6.21 -25.63 2.26
CA LYS A 64 5.00 -26.49 2.39
C LYS A 64 3.76 -25.73 2.84
N LYS A 65 2.58 -26.16 2.36
CA LYS A 65 1.26 -25.69 2.83
C LYS A 65 1.11 -25.82 4.36
N GLY A 66 0.82 -24.72 5.03
CA GLY A 66 0.07 -24.73 6.29
C GLY A 66 -1.42 -25.02 6.06
N ALA A 67 -2.11 -25.51 7.08
CA ALA A 67 -3.56 -25.75 7.03
C ALA A 67 -4.35 -24.42 7.04
N PRO A 68 -5.54 -24.35 6.42
CA PRO A 68 -6.39 -23.18 6.50
C PRO A 68 -6.93 -23.03 7.93
N VAL A 69 -6.56 -21.94 8.61
CA VAL A 69 -7.26 -21.50 9.81
C VAL A 69 -8.61 -20.93 9.38
N THR A 70 -9.67 -21.71 9.58
CA THR A 70 -11.04 -21.21 9.46
C THR A 70 -11.28 -20.16 10.55
N SER A 71 -11.33 -18.89 10.15
CA SER A 71 -12.14 -17.92 10.87
C SER A 71 -13.56 -18.47 10.97
N GLY A 72 -14.17 -18.41 12.15
CA GLY A 72 -15.52 -18.92 12.38
C GLY A 72 -16.59 -18.19 11.55
N PRO A 73 -17.87 -18.57 11.72
CA PRO A 73 -18.98 -17.83 11.13
C PRO A 73 -18.88 -16.35 11.46
N THR A 74 -19.22 -15.50 10.50
CA THR A 74 -19.64 -14.14 10.84
C THR A 74 -20.96 -14.27 11.59
N ASP A 75 -21.02 -13.83 12.84
CA ASP A 75 -22.31 -13.56 13.48
C ASP A 75 -23.03 -12.53 12.62
N ASP A 76 -24.23 -12.84 12.12
CA ASP A 76 -25.06 -11.95 11.28
C ASP A 76 -25.71 -10.81 12.10
N CYS A 77 -24.96 -10.28 13.07
CA CYS A 77 -25.35 -9.23 14.01
C CYS A 77 -24.66 -7.90 13.68
N PRO A 78 -25.28 -6.75 14.01
CA PRO A 78 -24.60 -5.46 13.96
C PRO A 78 -23.32 -5.45 14.83
N PRO A 79 -22.21 -4.84 14.37
CA PRO A 79 -20.95 -4.88 15.09
C PRO A 79 -21.00 -4.08 16.39
N ASP A 80 -20.43 -4.64 17.46
CA ASP A 80 -20.20 -3.94 18.72
C ASP A 80 -19.10 -2.87 18.59
N VAL A 81 -18.92 -2.06 19.64
CA VAL A 81 -17.93 -0.96 19.63
C VAL A 81 -16.50 -1.44 19.39
N GLU A 82 -16.13 -2.64 19.84
CA GLU A 82 -14.80 -3.18 19.54
C GLU A 82 -14.68 -3.69 18.10
N THR A 83 -15.69 -4.37 17.55
CA THR A 83 -15.65 -4.90 16.18
C THR A 83 -15.72 -3.78 15.15
N LEU A 84 -16.56 -2.77 15.39
CA LEU A 84 -16.57 -1.53 14.62
C LEU A 84 -15.20 -0.85 14.67
N GLY A 85 -14.64 -0.64 15.87
CA GLY A 85 -13.32 -0.04 16.04
C GLY A 85 -12.20 -0.83 15.34
N ARG A 86 -12.18 -2.16 15.48
CA ARG A 86 -11.25 -3.06 14.78
C ARG A 86 -11.38 -2.94 13.25
N GLY A 87 -12.60 -2.89 12.72
CA GLY A 87 -12.86 -2.69 11.28
C GLY A 87 -12.39 -1.33 10.78
N THR A 88 -12.74 -0.27 11.51
CA THR A 88 -12.37 1.12 11.18
C THR A 88 -10.87 1.35 11.23
N TRP A 89 -10.14 0.86 12.24
CA TRP A 89 -8.68 0.99 12.26
C TRP A 89 -8.02 0.22 11.10
N GLN A 90 -8.55 -0.94 10.69
CA GLN A 90 -8.06 -1.65 9.50
C GLN A 90 -8.27 -0.82 8.23
N LEU A 91 -9.42 -0.16 8.07
CA LEU A 91 -9.67 0.74 6.95
C LEU A 91 -8.72 1.95 6.96
N LEU A 92 -8.66 2.70 8.06
CA LEU A 92 -7.85 3.93 8.17
C LEU A 92 -6.36 3.66 7.94
N HIS A 93 -5.81 2.60 8.55
CA HIS A 93 -4.40 2.23 8.35
C HIS A 93 -4.13 1.67 6.94
N SER A 94 -5.13 1.08 6.27
CA SER A 94 -5.01 0.68 4.86
C SER A 94 -4.99 1.90 3.92
N ILE A 95 -5.81 2.93 4.20
CA ILE A 95 -5.76 4.23 3.51
C ILE A 95 -4.39 4.88 3.73
N ALA A 96 -3.86 4.85 4.95
CA ALA A 96 -2.51 5.35 5.23
C ALA A 96 -1.40 4.55 4.52
N ALA A 97 -1.56 3.23 4.37
CA ALA A 97 -0.60 2.38 3.65
C ALA A 97 -0.58 2.61 2.14
N THR A 98 -1.69 3.04 1.52
CA THR A 98 -1.80 3.34 0.09
C THR A 98 -1.66 4.83 -0.26
N TYR A 99 -1.66 5.72 0.72
CA TYR A 99 -1.50 7.17 0.50
C TYR A 99 -0.16 7.48 -0.22
N PRO A 100 -0.10 8.46 -1.15
CA PRO A 100 1.12 8.75 -1.89
C PRO A 100 2.27 9.23 -1.01
N GLU A 101 3.51 8.95 -1.43
CA GLU A 101 4.72 9.52 -0.81
C GLU A 101 4.84 11.02 -1.09
N LYS A 102 4.30 11.48 -2.22
CA LYS A 102 4.25 12.88 -2.67
C LYS A 102 2.85 13.20 -3.21
N PRO A 103 1.84 13.44 -2.34
CA PRO A 103 0.47 13.68 -2.73
C PRO A 103 0.31 15.07 -3.39
N SER A 104 -0.62 15.17 -4.35
CA SER A 104 -1.04 16.44 -4.95
C SER A 104 -1.76 17.33 -3.92
N PRO A 105 -1.90 18.66 -4.18
CA PRO A 105 -2.68 19.54 -3.30
C PRO A 105 -4.10 19.02 -3.06
N THR A 106 -4.79 18.55 -4.11
CA THR A 106 -6.11 17.91 -4.02
C THR A 106 -6.08 16.69 -3.10
N GLN A 107 -5.10 15.78 -3.25
CA GLN A 107 -4.98 14.60 -2.39
C GLN A 107 -4.70 14.93 -0.90
N LYS A 108 -4.13 16.10 -0.61
CA LYS A 108 -3.96 16.62 0.76
C LYS A 108 -5.27 17.19 1.33
N GLU A 109 -6.03 17.89 0.49
CA GLU A 109 -7.35 18.43 0.81
C GLU A 109 -8.39 17.31 0.99
N ASP A 110 -8.41 16.33 0.09
CA ASP A 110 -9.25 15.13 0.15
C ASP A 110 -9.03 14.36 1.44
N LEU A 111 -7.77 14.10 1.81
CA LEU A 111 -7.44 13.38 3.05
C LEU A 111 -7.87 14.17 4.29
N ARG A 112 -7.61 15.48 4.33
CA ARG A 112 -8.05 16.37 5.42
C ARG A 112 -9.58 16.44 5.51
N GLY A 113 -10.25 16.49 4.37
CA GLY A 113 -11.72 16.47 4.24
C GLY A 113 -12.32 15.14 4.70
N PHE A 114 -11.73 14.02 4.27
CA PHE A 114 -12.11 12.67 4.69
C PHE A 114 -11.99 12.49 6.19
N MET A 115 -10.84 12.80 6.80
CA MET A 115 -10.66 12.65 8.25
C MET A 115 -11.65 13.53 9.04
N ARG A 116 -11.97 14.73 8.57
CA ARG A 116 -12.97 15.65 9.15
C ARG A 116 -14.42 15.15 9.00
N LEU A 117 -14.73 14.43 7.91
CA LEU A 117 -16.06 13.84 7.72
C LEU A 117 -16.20 12.55 8.52
N PHE A 118 -15.19 11.69 8.48
CA PHE A 118 -15.08 10.48 9.30
C PHE A 118 -15.27 10.79 10.80
N SER A 119 -14.58 11.80 11.33
CA SER A 119 -14.70 12.17 12.75
C SER A 119 -16.06 12.72 13.17
N LYS A 120 -16.93 13.09 12.22
CA LYS A 120 -18.33 13.49 12.45
C LYS A 120 -19.34 12.38 12.20
N LEU A 121 -18.99 11.38 11.38
CA LEU A 121 -19.88 10.32 10.93
C LEU A 121 -19.60 8.97 11.62
N TYR A 122 -18.62 8.90 12.52
CA TYR A 122 -18.29 7.68 13.24
C TYR A 122 -19.42 7.29 14.22
N PRO A 123 -20.05 6.09 14.12
CA PRO A 123 -21.30 5.78 14.83
C PRO A 123 -21.24 5.81 16.36
N CYS A 124 -20.07 5.60 16.96
CA CYS A 124 -19.88 5.78 18.40
C CYS A 124 -19.68 7.27 18.71
N TRP A 125 -20.74 7.96 19.15
CA TRP A 125 -20.72 9.41 19.39
C TRP A 125 -19.63 9.84 20.40
N VAL A 126 -19.50 9.18 21.56
CA VAL A 126 -18.41 9.47 22.52
C VAL A 126 -17.03 9.31 21.89
N CYS A 127 -16.83 8.26 21.08
CA CYS A 127 -15.58 8.03 20.37
C CYS A 127 -15.31 9.10 19.30
N ALA A 128 -16.36 9.61 18.66
CA ALA A 128 -16.30 10.65 17.65
C ALA A 128 -15.98 12.03 18.27
N GLU A 129 -16.54 12.34 19.43
CA GLU A 129 -16.25 13.56 20.20
C GLU A 129 -14.81 13.55 20.75
N ASP A 130 -14.36 12.41 21.30
CA ASP A 130 -12.96 12.18 21.67
C ASP A 130 -12.01 12.42 20.48
N PHE A 131 -12.30 11.80 19.33
CA PHE A 131 -11.42 11.87 18.16
C PHE A 131 -11.42 13.26 17.51
N GLN A 132 -12.55 13.97 17.50
CA GLN A 132 -12.60 15.39 17.12
C GLN A 132 -11.77 16.24 18.09
N SER A 133 -11.84 15.98 19.40
CA SER A 133 -11.07 16.69 20.43
C SER A 133 -9.56 16.42 20.34
N TYR A 134 -9.16 15.23 19.87
CA TYR A 134 -7.77 14.92 19.51
C TYR A 134 -7.34 15.69 18.25
N MET A 135 -8.14 15.64 17.17
CA MET A 135 -7.83 16.32 15.90
C MET A 135 -7.73 17.86 16.00
N GLN A 136 -8.36 18.47 17.01
CA GLN A 136 -8.20 19.90 17.31
C GLN A 136 -6.82 20.24 17.92
N LYS A 137 -6.20 19.28 18.64
CA LYS A 137 -4.89 19.43 19.28
C LYS A 137 -3.77 19.01 18.32
N GLU A 138 -3.91 17.83 17.74
CA GLU A 138 -2.96 17.22 16.80
C GLU A 138 -3.53 17.21 15.38
N GLN A 139 -3.24 18.27 14.63
CA GLN A 139 -3.71 18.42 13.25
C GLN A 139 -3.24 17.26 12.36
N VAL A 140 -4.14 16.81 11.46
CA VAL A 140 -3.84 15.71 10.52
C VAL A 140 -2.67 16.08 9.62
N ARG A 141 -1.58 15.33 9.74
CA ARG A 141 -0.39 15.49 8.90
C ARG A 141 -0.63 14.76 7.58
N VAL A 142 -0.53 15.49 6.46
CA VAL A 142 -0.94 15.01 5.12
C VAL A 142 0.14 15.19 4.05
N GLU A 143 1.36 15.61 4.42
CA GLU A 143 2.38 15.96 3.41
C GLU A 143 2.96 14.75 2.67
N GLY A 144 2.77 13.53 3.21
CA GLY A 144 3.01 12.26 2.52
C GLY A 144 2.74 11.04 3.39
N ARG A 145 2.81 9.85 2.78
CA ARG A 145 2.52 8.54 3.40
C ARG A 145 3.08 8.36 4.81
N SER A 146 4.37 8.66 4.99
CA SER A 146 5.08 8.46 6.26
C SER A 146 4.51 9.31 7.39
N GLU A 147 4.22 10.59 7.13
CA GLU A 147 3.66 11.49 8.13
C GLU A 147 2.24 11.10 8.53
N PHE A 148 1.38 10.79 7.55
CA PHE A 148 0.00 10.42 7.83
C PHE A 148 -0.09 9.08 8.58
N GLY A 149 0.66 8.06 8.16
CA GLY A 149 0.70 6.78 8.86
C GLY A 149 1.26 6.87 10.28
N ASN A 150 2.26 7.72 10.51
CA ASN A 150 2.79 7.98 11.85
C ASN A 150 1.79 8.78 12.72
N TRP A 151 1.16 9.83 12.18
CA TRP A 151 0.10 10.59 12.89
C TRP A 151 -1.08 9.68 13.26
N LEU A 152 -1.51 8.81 12.34
CA LEU A 152 -2.60 7.87 12.57
C LEU A 152 -2.23 6.80 13.61
N CYS A 153 -0.97 6.38 13.65
CA CYS A 153 -0.45 5.52 14.72
C CYS A 153 -0.46 6.23 16.08
N GLN A 154 -0.01 7.48 16.14
CA GLN A 154 -0.05 8.30 17.36
C GLN A 154 -1.49 8.51 17.86
N ALA A 155 -2.44 8.74 16.96
CA ALA A 155 -3.87 8.86 17.27
C ALA A 155 -4.48 7.55 17.78
N HIS A 156 -4.11 6.41 17.19
CA HIS A 156 -4.52 5.08 17.68
C HIS A 156 -3.91 4.79 19.07
N ASN A 157 -2.67 5.21 19.33
CA ASN A 157 -2.06 5.07 20.65
C ASN A 157 -2.70 5.96 21.73
N GLU A 158 -3.26 7.12 21.40
CA GLU A 158 -4.06 7.89 22.35
C GLU A 158 -5.31 7.12 22.80
N VAL A 159 -6.00 6.46 21.85
CA VAL A 159 -7.13 5.56 22.18
C VAL A 159 -6.65 4.33 22.97
N ASN A 160 -5.46 3.77 22.67
CA ASN A 160 -4.89 2.69 23.47
C ASN A 160 -4.62 3.14 24.92
N ARG A 161 -3.99 4.30 25.13
CA ARG A 161 -3.77 4.90 26.45
C ARG A 161 -5.09 5.10 27.20
N LYS A 162 -6.10 5.73 26.57
CA LYS A 162 -7.41 5.97 27.19
C LYS A 162 -8.13 4.68 27.61
N LEU A 163 -7.90 3.58 26.88
CA LEU A 163 -8.48 2.26 27.16
C LEU A 163 -7.57 1.33 27.98
N GLY A 164 -6.45 1.82 28.53
CA GLY A 164 -5.50 1.01 29.30
C GLY A 164 -4.81 -0.11 28.51
N LYS A 165 -4.84 -0.04 27.17
CA LYS A 165 -4.22 -1.01 26.26
C LYS A 165 -2.75 -0.62 26.04
N LYS A 166 -1.89 -1.61 25.74
CA LYS A 166 -0.48 -1.37 25.42
C LYS A 166 -0.36 -0.51 24.15
N GLU A 167 0.56 0.44 24.15
CA GLU A 167 0.91 1.21 22.95
C GLU A 167 1.57 0.33 21.88
N PHE A 168 1.33 0.67 20.62
CA PHE A 168 1.98 0.07 19.47
C PHE A 168 3.23 0.87 19.08
N ASP A 169 4.34 0.19 18.77
CA ASP A 169 5.56 0.85 18.27
C ASP A 169 5.31 1.39 16.85
N CYS A 170 5.18 2.73 16.73
CA CYS A 170 4.92 3.37 15.45
C CYS A 170 6.06 3.20 14.42
N SER A 171 7.27 2.77 14.82
CA SER A 171 8.31 2.36 13.85
C SER A 171 7.88 1.14 13.01
N LYS A 172 6.89 0.37 13.50
CA LYS A 172 6.35 -0.84 12.88
C LYS A 172 5.06 -0.62 12.10
N TRP A 173 4.59 0.62 11.92
CA TRP A 173 3.31 0.86 11.26
C TRP A 173 3.30 0.34 9.80
N GLU A 174 4.38 0.56 9.04
CA GLU A 174 4.48 0.03 7.67
C GLU A 174 4.60 -1.51 7.64
N GLU A 175 5.34 -2.13 8.57
CA GLU A 175 5.43 -3.60 8.66
C GLU A 175 4.05 -4.23 8.96
N ARG A 176 3.26 -3.61 9.85
CA ARG A 176 1.92 -4.08 10.23
C ARG A 176 0.86 -3.85 9.15
N TRP A 177 0.94 -2.78 8.37
CA TRP A 177 -0.17 -2.32 7.51
C TRP A 177 0.12 -2.27 6.01
N ARG A 178 1.40 -2.21 5.60
CA ARG A 178 1.79 -2.03 4.19
C ARG A 178 2.61 -3.20 3.64
N THR A 179 3.77 -3.49 4.24
CA THR A 179 4.77 -4.39 3.65
C THR A 179 4.66 -5.83 4.11
N GLY A 180 4.05 -6.09 5.28
CA GLY A 180 4.30 -7.33 6.02
C GLY A 180 5.56 -7.22 6.89
N TRP A 181 5.70 -8.18 7.79
CA TRP A 181 6.77 -8.24 8.79
C TRP A 181 8.05 -8.84 8.22
N LYS A 182 9.22 -8.33 8.67
CA LYS A 182 10.54 -8.78 8.20
C LYS A 182 10.91 -10.22 8.56
N ASP A 183 10.10 -10.90 9.37
CA ASP A 183 10.24 -12.32 9.73
C ASP A 183 9.54 -13.27 8.73
N GLY A 184 8.90 -12.75 7.68
CA GLY A 184 8.26 -13.54 6.62
C GLY A 184 6.92 -14.17 7.01
N ARG A 185 6.37 -13.88 8.20
CA ARG A 185 5.09 -14.47 8.69
C ARG A 185 3.82 -13.98 7.97
N CYS A 186 3.96 -13.41 6.78
CA CYS A 186 2.92 -12.69 6.04
C CYS A 186 2.82 -13.10 4.56
N ASP A 187 3.62 -14.08 4.14
CA ASP A 187 3.81 -14.56 2.76
C ASP A 187 3.30 -16.00 2.58
#